data_AF-A0A7W0DUR8-F1
#
_entry.id   AF-A0A7W0DUR8-F1
#
_cell.length_a   1.000
_cell.length_b   1.000
_cell.length_c   1.000
_cell.angle_alpha   90.00
_cell.angle_beta   90.00
_cell.angle_gamma   90.00
#
_symmetry.space_group_name_H-M   'P 1'
#
loop_
_entity.id
_entity.type
_entity.pdbx_description
1 polymer ?
#
loop_
_entity_poly.entity_id
_entity_poly.type
_entity_poly.pdbx_seq_one_letter_code
_entity_poly.pdbx_strand_id
1 'polypeptide(L)'
;MSSFNVTFFLEEHAHARGSGLPHPALYIQPDGGHSGSVSFQISSNLSADEQLKIAESILRGVQRWRDKLAEDTQRRRTAEDELAAAREEIARLKAERESGDES
;
A
#
# COMPACT_ATOMS: atom_id res chain seq x y z
N MET A 1 1.81 25.73 -15.11
CA MET A 1 2.03 25.05 -13.82
C MET A 1 3.25 24.17 -13.95
N SER A 2 4.26 24.34 -13.11
CA SER A 2 5.38 23.39 -13.04
C SER A 2 4.91 22.20 -12.22
N SER A 3 4.94 21.00 -12.79
CA SER A 3 4.76 19.76 -12.03
C SER A 3 6.13 19.16 -11.75
N PHE A 4 6.33 18.74 -10.51
CA PHE A 4 7.50 17.98 -10.12
C PHE A 4 7.00 16.65 -9.55
N ASN A 5 7.57 15.55 -10.02
CA ASN A 5 7.28 14.21 -9.52
C ASN A 5 8.56 13.59 -9.00
N VAL A 6 8.49 13.03 -7.80
CA VAL A 6 9.54 12.18 -7.24
C VAL A 6 8.86 10.92 -6.76
N THR A 7 9.45 9.78 -7.10
CA THR A 7 9.02 8.47 -6.65
C THR A 7 10.13 7.86 -5.81
N PHE A 8 9.75 7.33 -4.65
CA PHE A 8 10.63 6.60 -3.75
C PHE A 8 10.07 5.18 -3.60
N PHE A 9 10.95 4.19 -3.61
CA PHE A 9 10.58 2.81 -3.32
C PHE A 9 10.60 2.60 -1.81
N LEU A 10 9.49 2.13 -1.26
CA LEU A 10 9.39 1.73 0.14
C LEU A 10 9.61 0.23 0.21
N GLU A 11 10.59 -0.17 1.01
CA GLU A 11 10.88 -1.58 1.29
C GLU A 11 10.19 -2.02 2.59
N GLU A 12 10.40 -3.27 2.97
CA GLU A 12 9.92 -3.79 4.24
C GLU A 12 10.36 -2.88 5.39
N HIS A 13 9.44 -2.62 6.33
CA HIS A 13 9.68 -1.78 7.50
C HIS A 13 9.71 -0.25 7.30
N ALA A 14 9.07 0.31 6.26
CA ALA A 14 8.87 1.75 6.18
C ALA A 14 7.79 2.24 7.17
N HIS A 15 8.10 3.28 7.95
CA HIS A 15 7.14 3.92 8.86
C HIS A 15 7.05 5.44 8.68
N ALA A 16 5.90 5.98 9.05
CA ALA A 16 5.63 7.40 9.07
C ALA A 16 5.68 7.95 10.50
N ARG A 17 6.35 9.09 10.68
CA ARG A 17 6.44 9.83 11.96
C ARG A 17 6.11 11.30 11.74
N GLY A 18 5.42 11.92 12.69
CA GLY A 18 5.19 13.37 12.71
C GLY A 18 6.09 14.11 13.71
N SER A 19 6.37 15.38 13.44
CA SER A 19 6.83 16.38 14.42
C SER A 19 5.93 17.61 14.35
N GLY A 20 5.64 18.23 15.49
CA GLY A 20 4.78 19.42 15.58
C GLY A 20 5.50 20.75 15.75
N LEU A 21 6.70 20.78 16.35
CA LEU A 21 7.45 22.02 16.64
C LEU A 21 8.97 21.81 16.47
N PRO A 22 9.73 22.84 16.08
CA PRO A 22 9.30 24.18 15.64
C PRO A 22 8.74 24.20 14.20
N HIS A 23 8.86 23.09 13.46
CA HIS A 23 8.35 22.95 12.11
C HIS A 23 7.48 21.69 12.00
N PRO A 24 6.20 21.81 11.60
CA PRO A 24 5.35 20.65 11.37
C PRO A 24 5.93 19.87 10.19
N ALA A 25 6.30 18.62 10.45
CA ALA A 25 6.94 17.77 9.46
C ALA A 25 6.43 16.34 9.52
N LEU A 26 6.24 15.75 8.35
CA LEU A 26 6.00 14.32 8.16
C LEU A 26 7.29 13.68 7.67
N TYR A 27 7.73 12.63 8.34
CA TYR A 27 8.89 11.82 8.00
C TYR A 27 8.43 10.44 7.53
N ILE A 28 9.02 9.95 6.45
CA ILE A 28 8.93 8.55 6.00
C ILE A 28 10.35 7.99 6.04
N GLN A 29 10.56 6.94 6.82
CA GLN A 29 11.88 6.38 7.11
C GLN A 29 11.81 4.84 7.17
N PRO A 30 12.91 4.13 6.87
CA PRO A 30 13.02 2.68 7.11
C PRO A 30 13.25 2.37 8.60
N ASP A 31 12.78 1.23 9.08
CA ASP A 31 13.14 0.74 10.42
C ASP A 31 14.62 0.36 10.50
N GLY A 32 15.15 0.50 11.71
CA GLY A 32 16.48 0.00 12.07
C GLY A 32 17.63 0.74 11.41
N GLY A 33 18.06 1.87 11.97
CA GLY A 33 19.41 2.44 11.77
C GLY A 33 19.85 2.84 10.35
N HIS A 34 19.07 2.57 9.31
CA HIS A 34 19.42 2.89 7.94
C HIS A 34 19.34 4.41 7.70
N SER A 35 20.38 4.95 7.06
CA SER A 35 20.54 6.38 6.81
C SER A 35 19.68 6.84 5.62
N GLY A 36 18.46 7.31 5.88
CA GLY A 36 17.64 7.97 4.87
C GLY A 36 16.24 8.29 5.36
N SER A 37 15.76 9.51 5.13
CA SER A 37 14.37 9.89 5.40
C SER A 37 13.86 10.82 4.32
N VAL A 38 12.61 10.62 3.90
CA VAL A 38 11.88 11.63 3.12
C VAL A 38 11.09 12.46 4.12
N SER A 39 11.31 13.79 4.11
CA SER A 39 10.58 14.71 4.98
C SER A 39 9.78 15.72 4.19
N PHE A 40 8.53 15.93 4.58
CA PHE A 40 7.67 16.98 4.07
C PHE A 40 7.42 17.99 5.18
N GLN A 41 7.80 19.24 4.95
CA GLN A 41 7.59 20.33 5.92
C GLN A 41 6.41 21.19 5.46
N ILE A 42 5.53 21.52 6.40
CA ILE A 42 4.49 22.52 6.17
C ILE A 42 5.10 23.89 6.47
N SER A 43 4.90 24.84 5.56
CA SER A 43 5.44 26.21 5.70
C SER A 43 4.97 26.85 7.01
N SER A 44 5.91 27.42 7.76
CA SER A 44 5.64 28.15 9.00
C SER A 44 4.86 29.45 8.79
N ASN A 45 4.75 29.92 7.55
CA ASN A 45 3.99 31.14 7.22
C ASN A 45 2.46 30.89 7.16
N LEU A 46 2.03 29.63 7.22
CA LEU A 46 0.62 29.25 7.24
C LEU A 46 0.06 29.31 8.66
N SER A 47 -1.21 29.67 8.81
CA SER A 47 -1.92 29.60 10.09
C SER A 47 -2.07 28.15 10.57
N ALA A 48 -2.30 27.95 11.87
CA ALA A 48 -2.48 26.62 12.45
C ALA A 48 -3.61 25.83 11.76
N ASP A 49 -4.73 26.50 11.43
CA ASP A 49 -5.86 25.88 10.74
C ASP A 49 -5.51 25.45 9.32
N GLU A 50 -4.70 26.23 8.60
CA GLU A 50 -4.22 25.87 7.26
C GLU A 50 -3.25 24.69 7.31
N GLN A 51 -2.34 24.68 8.29
CA GLN A 51 -1.43 23.56 8.51
C GLN A 51 -2.21 22.27 8.82
N LEU A 52 -3.24 22.36 9.66
CA LEU A 52 -4.11 21.23 9.99
C LEU A 52 -4.86 20.72 8.75
N LYS A 53 -5.46 21.63 7.95
CA LYS A 53 -6.14 21.25 6.69
C LYS A 53 -5.22 20.51 5.71
N ILE A 54 -3.95 20.93 5.61
CA ILE A 54 -2.95 20.24 4.79
C ILE A 54 -2.69 18.83 5.33
N ALA A 55 -2.44 18.69 6.64
CA ALA A 55 -2.20 17.40 7.27
C ALA A 55 -3.37 16.43 7.08
N GLU A 56 -4.62 16.90 7.25
CA GLU A 56 -5.82 16.10 7.01
C GLU A 56 -5.97 15.69 5.54
N SER A 57 -5.62 16.56 4.61
CA SER A 57 -5.68 16.26 3.18
C SER A 57 -4.70 15.14 2.80
N ILE A 58 -3.47 15.21 3.34
CA ILE A 58 -2.46 14.17 3.19
C ILE A 58 -2.97 12.86 3.81
N LEU A 59 -3.52 12.89 5.03
CA LEU A 59 -4.07 11.72 5.71
C LEU A 59 -5.15 11.04 4.87
N ARG A 60 -6.10 11.80 4.33
CA ARG A 60 -7.15 11.25 3.43
C ARG A 60 -6.56 10.63 2.17
N GLY A 61 -5.51 11.23 1.60
CA GLY A 61 -4.79 10.66 0.46
C GLY A 61 -4.14 9.32 0.78
N VAL A 62 -3.43 9.24 1.90
CA VAL A 62 -2.77 8.01 2.38
C VAL A 62 -3.79 6.93 2.70
N GLN A 63 -4.91 7.26 3.36
CA GLN A 63 -6.00 6.33 3.64
C GLN A 63 -6.57 5.71 2.36
N ARG A 64 -6.87 6.53 1.35
CA ARG A 64 -7.36 6.02 0.06
C ARG A 64 -6.34 5.12 -0.64
N TRP A 65 -5.06 5.44 -0.55
CA TRP A 65 -4.00 4.58 -1.11
C TRP A 65 -3.94 3.22 -0.39
N ARG A 66 -3.97 3.22 0.95
CA ARG A 66 -4.06 2.00 1.77
C ARG A 66 -5.28 1.16 1.38
N ASP A 67 -6.45 1.77 1.27
CA ASP A 67 -7.70 1.05 1.00
C ASP A 67 -7.65 0.35 -0.37
N LYS A 68 -7.06 0.99 -1.38
CA LYS A 68 -6.80 0.36 -2.67
C LYS A 68 -5.86 -0.83 -2.59
N LEU A 69 -4.77 -0.72 -1.82
CA LEU A 69 -3.86 -1.85 -1.61
C LEU A 69 -4.58 -3.02 -0.93
N ALA A 70 -5.43 -2.74 0.05
CA ALA A 70 -6.22 -3.76 0.73
C ALA A 70 -7.20 -4.45 -0.22
N GLU A 71 -7.90 -3.68 -1.06
CA GLU A 71 -8.79 -4.21 -2.11
C GLU A 71 -8.01 -5.09 -3.09
N ASP A 72 -6.86 -4.63 -3.57
CA ASP A 72 -6.01 -5.37 -4.51
C ASP A 72 -5.50 -6.68 -3.91
N THR A 73 -5.06 -6.65 -2.65
CA THR A 73 -4.62 -7.85 -1.92
C THR A 73 -5.77 -8.84 -1.77
N GLN A 74 -6.97 -8.37 -1.43
CA GLN A 74 -8.14 -9.24 -1.30
C GLN A 74 -8.51 -9.89 -2.63
N ARG A 75 -8.54 -9.10 -3.71
CA ARG A 75 -8.83 -9.61 -5.06
C ARG A 75 -7.83 -10.67 -5.50
N ARG A 76 -6.53 -10.47 -5.22
CA ARG A 76 -5.50 -11.46 -5.54
C ARG A 76 -5.69 -12.78 -4.79
N ARG A 77 -5.97 -12.71 -3.49
CA ARG A 77 -6.24 -13.92 -2.67
C ARG A 77 -7.44 -14.69 -3.20
N THR A 78 -8.55 -14.01 -3.50
CA THR A 78 -9.73 -14.65 -4.10
C THR A 78 -9.39 -15.31 -5.44
N ALA A 79 -8.65 -14.63 -6.32
CA ALA A 79 -8.25 -15.22 -7.60
C ALA A 79 -7.31 -16.42 -7.44
N GLU A 80 -6.43 -16.41 -6.44
CA GLU A 80 -5.56 -17.55 -6.09
C GLU A 80 -6.38 -18.75 -5.60
N ASP A 81 -7.38 -18.52 -4.74
CA ASP A 81 -8.29 -19.55 -4.24
C ASP A 81 -9.14 -20.16 -5.37
N GLU A 82 -9.68 -19.32 -6.26
CA GLU A 82 -10.45 -19.76 -7.44
C GLU A 82 -9.58 -20.59 -8.40
N LEU A 83 -8.32 -20.18 -8.61
CA LEU A 83 -7.38 -20.92 -9.44
C LEU A 83 -7.02 -22.27 -8.82
N ALA A 84 -6.88 -22.35 -7.49
CA ALA A 84 -6.65 -23.60 -6.78
C ALA A 84 -7.84 -24.56 -6.95
N ALA A 85 -9.07 -24.08 -6.71
CA ALA A 85 -10.28 -24.86 -6.89
C ALA A 85 -10.45 -25.36 -8.34
N ALA A 86 -10.16 -24.51 -9.33
CA ALA A 86 -10.21 -24.91 -10.74
C ALA A 86 -9.19 -26.02 -11.08
N ARG A 87 -7.99 -25.97 -10.48
CA ARG A 87 -6.97 -27.02 -10.66
C ARG A 87 -7.39 -28.35 -10.05
N GLU A 88 -8.01 -28.33 -8.88
CA GLU A 88 -8.56 -29.53 -8.23
C GLU A 88 -9.70 -30.14 -9.05
N GLU A 89 -10.60 -29.32 -9.56
CA GLU A 89 -11.71 -29.77 -10.42
C GLU A 89 -11.19 -30.44 -11.71
N ILE A 90 -10.21 -29.81 -12.38
CA ILE A 90 -9.57 -30.40 -13.56
C ILE A 90 -8.91 -31.74 -13.23
N ALA A 91 -8.27 -31.86 -12.07
CA ALA A 91 -7.66 -33.12 -11.63
C ALA A 91 -8.72 -34.21 -11.39
N ARG A 92 -9.85 -33.87 -10.76
CA ARG A 92 -10.98 -34.81 -10.57
C ARG A 92 -11.54 -35.29 -11.90
N LEU A 93 -11.83 -34.35 -12.81
CA LEU A 93 -12.38 -34.67 -14.14
C LEU A 93 -11.44 -35.54 -14.97
N LYS A 94 -10.12 -35.35 -14.85
CA LYS A 94 -9.12 -36.21 -15.50
C LYS A 94 -9.13 -37.63 -14.92
N ALA A 95 -9.14 -37.77 -13.60
CA ALA A 95 -9.16 -39.06 -12.93
C ALA A 95 -10.45 -39.86 -13.26
N GLU A 96 -11.62 -39.20 -13.26
CA GLU A 96 -12.88 -39.80 -13.66
C GLU A 96 -12.83 -40.32 -15.11
N ARG A 97 -12.28 -39.51 -16.04
CA ARG A 97 -12.14 -39.89 -17.44
C ARG A 97 -11.19 -41.07 -17.66
N GLU A 98 -10.06 -41.10 -16.95
CA GLU A 98 -9.08 -42.19 -17.03
C GLU A 98 -9.65 -43.50 -16.45
N SER A 99 -10.45 -43.44 -15.38
CA SER A 99 -11.10 -44.62 -14.79
C SER A 99 -12.24 -45.23 -15.64
N GLY A 100 -12.87 -44.42 -16.49
CA GLY A 100 -13.98 -44.85 -17.35
C GLY A 100 -13.57 -45.44 -18.71
N ASP A 101 -12.30 -45.26 -19.11
CA ASP A 101 -11.75 -45.79 -20.37
C ASP A 101 -11.11 -47.20 -20.19
N GLU A 102 -10.99 -47.69 -18.95
CA GLU A 102 -10.46 -49.02 -18.60
C GLU A 102 -11.54 -50.08 -18.29
N SER A 103 -12.83 -49.79 -18.55
CA SER A 103 -13.97 -50.72 -18.39
C SER A 103 -14.61 -51.08 -19.73
#